data_AF-A0A9P6JSA0-F1
#
_entry.id   AF-A0A9P6JSA0-F1
#
_cell.length_a   1.000
_cell.length_b   1.000
_cell.length_c   1.000
_cell.angle_alpha   90.00
_cell.angle_beta   90.00
_cell.angle_gamma   90.00
#
_symmetry.space_group_name_H-M   'P 1'
#
loop_
_entity.id
_entity.type
_entity.pdbx_description
1 polymer ?
#
loop_
_entity_poly.entity_id
_entity_poly.type
_entity_poly.pdbx_seq_one_letter_code
_entity_poly.pdbx_strand_id
1 'polypeptide(L)'
;MHRSNDFWFSDGNIVLQTEDTQFRVHGGVLTRHSQVFKDVLDIPQPGRPSEPQVDGCPVVPLFDDTEDVQAILSILYNNINAYNVQGPVAASMIVGMLRLGKKYGIHYMWKEGLRRLKADYPTKVEDWQPERRMIFGDPKVYQEKLINIAHELQLETVLPALYLACVSGYTFVRIIFSKLIVRGLTNFHQGWPRRRSSRNRL
;
A
#
# COMPACT_ATOMS: atom_id res chain seq x y z
N MET A 1 -7.88 -4.69 -20.24
CA MET A 1 -6.69 -3.90 -19.89
C MET A 1 -6.96 -2.45 -20.27
N HIS A 2 -6.95 -1.58 -19.28
CA HIS A 2 -7.16 -0.14 -19.38
C HIS A 2 -5.81 0.57 -19.23
N ARG A 3 -5.56 1.58 -20.07
CA ARG A 3 -4.37 2.42 -19.97
C ARG A 3 -4.65 3.53 -18.97
N SER A 4 -3.74 3.77 -18.04
CA SER A 4 -3.84 4.92 -17.14
C SER A 4 -3.76 6.23 -17.94
N ASN A 5 -4.68 7.16 -17.68
CA ASN A 5 -4.61 8.49 -18.30
C ASN A 5 -3.48 9.34 -17.72
N ASP A 6 -3.13 9.13 -16.45
CA ASP A 6 -2.16 9.95 -15.73
C ASP A 6 -0.71 9.48 -15.96
N PHE A 7 -0.50 8.17 -16.13
CA PHE A 7 0.83 7.58 -16.30
C PHE A 7 0.91 6.72 -17.56
N TRP A 8 0.87 7.40 -18.69
CA TRP A 8 1.14 6.81 -20.00
C TRP A 8 2.12 7.67 -20.80
N PHE A 9 3.40 7.53 -20.48
CA PHE A 9 4.46 8.33 -21.09
C PHE A 9 4.81 7.79 -22.49
N SER A 10 4.87 8.68 -23.48
CA SER A 10 5.21 8.32 -24.87
C SER A 10 6.62 7.74 -25.01
N ASP A 11 7.54 8.19 -24.16
CA ASP A 11 8.94 7.76 -24.03
C ASP A 11 9.16 6.71 -22.93
N GLY A 12 8.09 6.25 -22.27
CA GLY A 12 8.16 5.17 -21.30
C GLY A 12 8.71 3.89 -21.93
N ASN A 13 9.59 3.20 -21.21
CA ASN A 13 10.33 2.04 -21.69
C ASN A 13 9.94 0.71 -21.03
N ILE A 14 9.00 0.74 -20.08
CA ILE A 14 8.38 -0.43 -19.47
C ILE A 14 6.88 -0.19 -19.29
N VAL A 15 6.10 -1.26 -19.18
CA VAL A 15 4.68 -1.19 -18.80
C VAL A 15 4.48 -1.94 -17.50
N LEU A 16 4.10 -1.23 -16.43
CA LEU A 16 3.62 -1.88 -15.21
C LEU A 16 2.17 -2.31 -15.45
N GLN A 17 1.84 -3.55 -15.11
CA GLN A 17 0.47 -4.04 -15.16
C GLN A 17 0.03 -4.48 -13.78
N THR A 18 -1.10 -3.98 -13.32
CA THR A 18 -1.77 -4.51 -12.13
C THR A 18 -3.26 -4.59 -12.36
N GLU A 19 -3.90 -5.62 -11.81
CA GLU A 19 -5.31 -5.92 -12.04
C GLU A 19 -5.66 -5.84 -13.54
N ASP A 20 -6.56 -4.94 -13.92
CA ASP A 20 -6.94 -4.65 -15.30
C ASP A 20 -6.35 -3.33 -15.83
N THR A 21 -5.40 -2.71 -15.12
CA THR A 21 -4.81 -1.40 -15.44
C THR A 21 -3.32 -1.49 -15.80
N GLN A 22 -2.90 -0.69 -16.77
CA GLN A 22 -1.53 -0.60 -17.26
C GLN A 22 -1.01 0.83 -17.18
N PHE A 23 0.26 0.97 -16.79
CA PHE A 23 0.98 2.22 -16.67
C PHE A 23 2.26 2.14 -17.50
N ARG A 24 2.41 3.01 -18.50
CA ARG A 24 3.63 3.08 -19.31
C ARG A 24 4.57 4.12 -18.70
N VAL A 25 5.68 3.66 -18.13
CA VAL A 25 6.57 4.44 -17.26
C VAL A 25 8.05 4.22 -17.60
N HIS A 26 8.92 4.91 -16.86
CA HIS A 26 10.37 4.88 -17.01
C HIS A 26 10.97 3.97 -15.94
N GLY A 27 11.57 2.85 -16.36
CA GLY A 27 12.24 1.93 -15.44
C GLY A 27 13.31 2.63 -14.59
N GLY A 28 14.06 3.56 -15.19
CA GLY A 28 15.08 4.35 -14.48
C GLY A 28 14.54 5.19 -13.32
N VAL A 29 13.28 5.65 -13.38
CA VAL A 29 12.65 6.37 -12.27
C VAL A 29 12.38 5.39 -11.12
N LEU A 30 11.85 4.21 -11.41
CA LEU A 30 11.57 3.20 -10.38
C LEU A 30 12.86 2.72 -9.70
N THR A 31 13.88 2.34 -10.48
CA THR A 31 15.14 1.79 -9.97
C THR A 31 15.97 2.81 -9.20
N ARG A 32 15.84 4.10 -9.52
CA ARG A 32 16.47 5.20 -8.75
C ARG A 32 15.99 5.24 -7.30
N HIS A 33 14.72 4.90 -7.06
CA HIS A 33 14.08 5.01 -5.74
C HIS A 33 13.94 3.67 -5.03
N SER A 34 14.07 2.55 -5.74
CA SER A 34 13.83 1.21 -5.22
C SER A 34 14.86 0.20 -5.74
N GLN A 35 15.62 -0.36 -4.81
CA GLN A 35 16.50 -1.49 -5.13
C GLN A 35 15.69 -2.73 -5.54
N VAL A 36 14.48 -2.92 -4.99
CA VAL A 36 13.60 -4.03 -5.36
C VAL A 36 13.19 -3.94 -6.84
N PHE A 37 12.78 -2.76 -7.32
CA PHE A 37 12.49 -2.58 -8.74
C PHE A 37 13.74 -2.76 -9.61
N LYS A 38 14.92 -2.38 -9.11
CA LYS A 38 16.17 -2.64 -9.82
C LYS A 38 16.40 -4.14 -9.98
N ASP A 39 16.30 -4.90 -8.91
CA ASP A 39 16.48 -6.35 -8.94
C ASP A 39 15.43 -7.02 -9.86
N VAL A 40 14.16 -6.59 -9.80
CA VAL A 40 13.08 -7.12 -10.64
C VAL A 40 13.33 -6.86 -12.13
N LEU A 41 13.84 -5.67 -12.48
CA LEU A 41 14.11 -5.29 -13.86
C LEU A 41 15.44 -5.86 -14.39
N ASP A 42 16.39 -6.15 -13.51
CA ASP A 42 17.70 -6.72 -13.86
C ASP A 42 17.65 -8.24 -14.05
N ILE A 43 16.58 -8.93 -13.60
CA ILE A 43 16.39 -10.37 -13.85
C ILE A 43 16.27 -10.60 -15.35
N PRO A 44 17.24 -11.29 -16.00
CA PRO A 44 17.13 -11.64 -17.39
C PRO A 44 15.92 -12.56 -17.55
N GLN A 45 14.87 -12.09 -18.20
CA GLN A 45 13.76 -12.98 -18.52
C GLN A 45 14.28 -13.98 -19.58
N PRO A 46 14.13 -15.30 -19.35
CA PRO A 46 14.76 -16.30 -20.19
C PRO A 46 14.15 -16.30 -21.58
N GLY A 47 14.78 -15.58 -22.51
CA GLY A 47 14.83 -15.72 -23.97
C GLY A 47 13.64 -16.39 -24.68
N ARG A 48 12.40 -16.08 -24.30
CA ARG A 48 11.22 -16.60 -24.97
C ARG A 48 10.66 -15.54 -25.90
N PRO A 49 10.38 -15.86 -27.18
CA PRO A 49 9.79 -14.94 -28.15
C PRO A 49 8.34 -14.52 -27.83
N SER A 50 7.86 -14.76 -26.60
CA SER A 50 6.46 -14.61 -26.19
C SER A 50 6.31 -13.87 -24.85
N GLU A 51 7.29 -13.05 -24.46
CA GLU A 51 7.09 -12.13 -23.34
C GLU A 51 6.01 -11.10 -23.71
N PRO A 52 5.02 -10.86 -22.84
CA PRO A 52 3.99 -9.87 -23.12
C PRO A 52 4.64 -8.51 -23.33
N GLN A 53 4.42 -7.95 -24.50
CA GLN A 53 4.81 -6.58 -24.83
C GLN A 53 3.58 -5.76 -25.14
N VAL A 54 3.62 -4.50 -24.70
CA VAL A 54 2.61 -3.50 -25.03
C VAL A 54 3.34 -2.30 -25.60
N ASP A 55 2.98 -1.91 -26.82
CA ASP A 55 3.63 -0.83 -27.57
C ASP A 55 5.17 -1.01 -27.65
N GLY A 56 5.63 -2.26 -27.81
CA GLY A 56 7.05 -2.62 -27.87
C GLY A 56 7.80 -2.57 -26.53
N CYS A 57 7.12 -2.27 -25.42
CA CYS A 57 7.69 -2.24 -24.09
C CYS A 57 7.42 -3.56 -23.34
N PRO A 58 8.40 -4.09 -22.57
CA PRO A 58 8.17 -5.25 -21.72
C PRO A 58 7.15 -4.94 -20.63
N VAL A 59 6.27 -5.91 -20.37
CA VAL A 59 5.26 -5.82 -19.31
C VAL A 59 5.78 -6.44 -18.02
N VAL A 60 5.73 -5.67 -16.93
CA VAL A 60 6.10 -6.08 -15.58
C VAL A 60 4.82 -6.22 -14.75
N PRO A 61 4.39 -7.45 -14.40
CA PRO A 61 3.21 -7.65 -13.58
C PRO A 61 3.50 -7.27 -12.13
N LEU A 62 2.60 -6.47 -11.54
CA LEU A 62 2.52 -6.17 -10.11
C LEU A 62 1.29 -6.86 -9.53
N PHE A 63 1.35 -7.19 -8.25
CA PHE A 63 0.28 -7.87 -7.51
C PHE A 63 -0.25 -6.96 -6.41
N ASP A 64 -0.40 -5.68 -6.73
CA ASP A 64 -0.68 -4.58 -5.81
C ASP A 64 -1.90 -3.82 -6.29
N ASP A 65 -2.73 -3.32 -5.39
CA ASP A 65 -3.96 -2.61 -5.77
C ASP A 65 -3.67 -1.46 -6.75
N THR A 66 -4.50 -1.29 -7.80
CA THR A 66 -4.30 -0.24 -8.82
C THR A 66 -4.18 1.15 -8.20
N GLU A 67 -4.98 1.45 -7.16
CA GLU A 67 -4.96 2.72 -6.43
C GLU A 67 -3.61 2.97 -5.74
N ASP A 68 -3.01 1.93 -5.14
CA ASP A 68 -1.71 2.05 -4.47
C ASP A 68 -0.59 2.27 -5.49
N VAL A 69 -0.64 1.57 -6.64
CA VAL A 69 0.31 1.75 -7.75
C VAL A 69 0.19 3.17 -8.34
N GLN A 70 -1.03 3.70 -8.47
CA GLN A 70 -1.21 5.08 -8.93
C GLN A 70 -0.68 6.11 -7.91
N ALA A 71 -0.89 5.86 -6.62
CA ALA A 71 -0.37 6.71 -5.54
C ALA A 71 1.16 6.75 -5.53
N ILE A 72 1.83 5.60 -5.60
CA ILE A 72 3.30 5.55 -5.62
C ILE A 72 3.87 6.23 -6.87
N LEU A 73 3.28 6.01 -8.06
CA LEU A 73 3.72 6.66 -9.30
C LEU A 73 3.57 8.18 -9.21
N SER A 74 2.47 8.65 -8.64
CA SER A 74 2.24 10.07 -8.37
C SER A 74 3.37 10.68 -7.53
N ILE A 75 3.82 9.98 -6.49
CA ILE A 75 4.92 10.46 -5.63
C ILE A 75 6.26 10.45 -6.38
N LEU A 76 6.55 9.38 -7.12
CA LEU A 76 7.82 9.21 -7.82
C LEU A 76 8.00 10.24 -8.94
N TYR A 77 6.93 10.56 -9.66
CA TYR A 77 6.97 11.47 -10.79
C TYR A 77 6.76 12.94 -10.40
N ASN A 78 5.87 13.22 -9.45
CA ASN A 78 5.54 14.60 -9.09
C ASN A 78 6.30 15.10 -7.86
N ASN A 79 7.11 14.24 -7.21
CA ASN A 79 7.78 14.48 -5.93
C ASN A 79 6.81 14.69 -4.76
N ILE A 80 7.14 14.13 -3.59
CA ILE A 80 6.43 14.40 -2.33
C ILE A 80 6.37 15.90 -2.01
N ASN A 81 7.37 16.68 -2.43
CA ASN A 81 7.41 18.13 -2.21
C ASN A 81 6.34 18.89 -2.99
N ALA A 82 5.86 18.36 -4.13
CA ALA A 82 4.71 18.96 -4.82
C ALA A 82 3.41 18.76 -4.03
N TYR A 83 3.32 17.68 -3.26
CA TYR A 83 2.31 17.47 -2.23
C TYR A 83 2.75 18.16 -0.94
N ASN A 84 2.86 19.50 -1.00
CA ASN A 84 3.19 20.44 0.07
C ASN A 84 3.53 19.75 1.42
N VAL A 85 4.78 19.88 1.87
CA VAL A 85 5.34 19.15 3.04
C VAL A 85 4.46 19.26 4.30
N GLN A 86 3.63 20.31 4.38
CA GLN A 86 2.67 20.54 5.46
C GLN A 86 1.20 20.62 5.01
N GLY A 87 0.90 20.32 3.74
CA GLY A 87 -0.45 20.37 3.19
C GLY A 87 -1.23 19.06 3.36
N PRO A 88 -2.56 19.10 3.16
CA PRO A 88 -3.41 17.92 3.27
C PRO A 88 -3.03 16.84 2.25
N VAL A 89 -3.17 15.58 2.62
CA VAL A 89 -2.87 14.42 1.77
C VAL A 89 -4.02 13.42 1.82
N ALA A 90 -4.37 12.84 0.67
CA ALA A 90 -5.41 11.83 0.59
C ALA A 90 -5.00 10.57 1.38
N ALA A 91 -5.94 9.93 2.06
CA ALA A 91 -5.65 8.72 2.83
C ALA A 91 -5.12 7.56 1.97
N SER A 92 -5.58 7.44 0.71
CA SER A 92 -5.05 6.45 -0.24
C SER A 92 -3.56 6.66 -0.52
N MET A 93 -3.12 7.92 -0.56
CA MET A 93 -1.69 8.25 -0.68
C MET A 93 -0.91 7.78 0.55
N ILE A 94 -1.46 7.94 1.76
CA ILE A 94 -0.82 7.44 3.00
C ILE A 94 -0.72 5.91 2.97
N VAL A 95 -1.78 5.21 2.55
CA VAL A 95 -1.78 3.75 2.40
C VAL A 95 -0.72 3.31 1.39
N GLY A 96 -0.68 3.91 0.19
CA GLY A 96 0.33 3.61 -0.83
C GLY A 96 1.77 3.89 -0.36
N MET A 97 2.00 5.03 0.32
CA MET A 97 3.31 5.36 0.92
C MET A 97 3.78 4.30 1.91
N LEU A 98 2.87 3.80 2.75
CA LEU A 98 3.19 2.80 3.77
C LEU A 98 3.36 1.41 3.14
N ARG A 99 2.35 0.93 2.41
CA ARG A 99 2.34 -0.42 1.85
C ARG A 99 3.47 -0.61 0.83
N LEU A 100 3.46 0.20 -0.23
CA LEU A 100 4.41 0.04 -1.33
C LEU A 100 5.79 0.60 -0.98
N GLY A 101 5.87 1.64 -0.14
CA GLY A 101 7.15 2.11 0.39
C GLY A 101 7.88 1.04 1.18
N LYS A 102 7.18 0.21 1.97
CA LYS A 102 7.78 -0.95 2.65
C LYS A 102 8.11 -2.08 1.67
N LYS A 103 7.15 -2.47 0.83
CA LYS A 103 7.27 -3.59 -0.11
C LYS A 103 8.44 -3.42 -1.08
N TYR A 104 8.59 -2.23 -1.66
CA TYR A 104 9.62 -1.92 -2.65
C TYR A 104 10.85 -1.22 -2.06
N GLY A 105 10.98 -1.16 -0.73
CA GLY A 105 12.17 -0.59 -0.08
C GLY A 105 12.36 0.91 -0.30
N ILE A 106 11.29 1.67 -0.53
CA ILE A 106 11.37 3.11 -0.79
C ILE A 106 11.25 3.87 0.54
N HIS A 107 12.37 3.87 1.28
CA HIS A 107 12.39 4.26 2.69
C HIS A 107 11.90 5.67 3.00
N TYR A 108 12.12 6.64 2.11
CA TYR A 108 11.67 8.02 2.36
C TYR A 108 10.13 8.13 2.33
N MET A 109 9.47 7.37 1.43
CA MET A 109 8.00 7.31 1.38
C MET A 109 7.44 6.62 2.62
N TRP A 110 8.03 5.50 3.02
CA TRP A 110 7.66 4.81 4.25
C TRP A 110 7.74 5.73 5.47
N LYS A 111 8.87 6.44 5.64
CA LYS A 111 9.08 7.37 6.75
C LYS A 111 8.08 8.52 6.74
N GLU A 112 7.82 9.09 5.56
CA GLU A 112 6.89 10.22 5.43
C GLU A 112 5.43 9.80 5.68
N GLY A 113 5.01 8.66 5.14
CA GLY A 113 3.69 8.08 5.42
C GLY A 113 3.49 7.83 6.91
N LEU A 114 4.50 7.29 7.59
CA LEU A 114 4.45 7.05 9.04
C LEU A 114 4.41 8.36 9.84
N ARG A 115 5.20 9.36 9.44
CA ARG A 115 5.20 10.69 10.07
C ARG A 115 3.82 11.34 9.97
N ARG A 116 3.20 11.34 8.79
CA ARG A 116 1.88 11.92 8.57
C ARG A 116 0.78 11.14 9.29
N LEU A 117 0.82 9.81 9.26
CA LEU A 117 -0.12 8.98 10.01
C LEU A 117 -0.07 9.28 11.52
N LYS A 118 1.14 9.36 12.10
CA LYS A 118 1.32 9.66 13.52
C LYS A 118 0.96 11.09 13.92
N ALA A 119 1.06 12.04 12.98
CA ALA A 119 0.64 13.42 13.21
C ALA A 119 -0.89 13.51 13.38
N ASP A 120 -1.63 12.77 12.55
CA ASP A 120 -3.10 12.74 12.60
C ASP A 120 -3.65 11.75 13.64
N TYR A 121 -2.88 10.70 13.96
CA TYR A 121 -3.25 9.62 14.88
C TYR A 121 -2.09 9.34 15.85
N PRO A 122 -1.95 10.14 16.92
CA PRO A 122 -0.84 10.04 17.85
C PRO A 122 -0.91 8.78 18.71
N THR A 123 0.23 8.45 19.33
CA THR A 123 0.34 7.27 20.21
C THR A 123 -0.42 7.40 21.51
N LYS A 124 -0.53 8.63 22.01
CA LYS A 124 -1.32 8.96 23.18
C LYS A 124 -2.60 9.62 22.69
N VAL A 125 -3.74 9.07 23.09
CA VAL A 125 -5.05 9.55 22.64
C VAL A 125 -5.32 10.96 23.18
N GLU A 126 -4.71 11.31 24.31
CA GLU A 126 -4.80 12.63 24.94
C GLU A 126 -4.18 13.73 24.08
N ASP A 127 -3.22 13.39 23.22
CA ASP A 127 -2.55 14.32 22.30
C ASP A 127 -3.34 14.52 20.98
N TRP A 128 -4.45 13.78 20.81
CA TRP A 128 -5.18 13.74 19.55
C TRP A 128 -6.03 14.99 19.33
N GLN A 129 -5.78 15.68 18.20
CA GLN A 129 -6.45 16.93 17.80
C GLN A 129 -7.19 16.73 16.47
N PRO A 130 -8.42 16.15 16.48
CA PRO A 130 -9.15 15.77 15.28
C PRO A 130 -9.51 16.93 14.34
N GLU A 131 -9.55 18.15 14.86
CA GLU A 131 -9.77 19.41 14.12
C GLU A 131 -8.54 19.86 13.29
N ARG A 132 -7.36 19.29 13.56
CA ARG A 132 -6.11 19.62 12.82
C ARG A 132 -5.70 18.52 11.83
N ARG A 133 -6.62 17.64 11.46
CA ARG A 133 -6.32 16.52 10.55
C ARG A 133 -5.86 17.01 9.18
N MET A 134 -4.76 16.43 8.73
CA MET A 134 -4.17 16.69 7.42
C MET A 134 -4.48 15.55 6.43
N ILE A 135 -4.93 14.40 6.91
CA ILE A 135 -5.35 13.27 6.10
C ILE A 135 -6.83 13.44 5.74
N PHE A 136 -7.13 13.49 4.44
CA PHE A 136 -8.48 13.69 3.93
C PHE A 136 -8.97 12.54 3.05
N GLY A 137 -10.29 12.50 2.84
CA GLY A 137 -11.01 11.51 2.04
C GLY A 137 -12.45 11.37 2.55
N ASP A 138 -13.21 10.41 2.04
CA ASP A 138 -14.47 10.01 2.65
C ASP A 138 -14.19 9.25 3.97
N PRO A 139 -14.54 9.81 5.16
CA PRO A 139 -14.27 9.19 6.45
C PRO A 139 -14.75 7.75 6.54
N LYS A 140 -15.84 7.39 5.86
CA LYS A 140 -16.38 6.04 5.91
C LYS A 140 -15.46 5.02 5.25
N VAL A 141 -14.82 5.42 4.17
CA VAL A 141 -14.00 4.53 3.34
C VAL A 141 -12.57 4.49 3.87
N TYR A 142 -11.97 5.64 4.20
CA TYR A 142 -10.55 5.65 4.50
C TYR A 142 -10.21 5.22 5.93
N GLN A 143 -11.11 5.39 6.91
CA GLN A 143 -10.84 4.96 8.29
C GLN A 143 -10.59 3.45 8.36
N GLU A 144 -11.38 2.66 7.62
CA GLU A 144 -11.18 1.22 7.48
C GLU A 144 -9.81 0.92 6.85
N LYS A 145 -9.46 1.59 5.76
CA LYS A 145 -8.16 1.42 5.10
C LYS A 145 -6.99 1.73 6.04
N LEU A 146 -7.06 2.82 6.81
CA LEU A 146 -6.02 3.21 7.76
C LEU A 146 -5.89 2.23 8.94
N ILE A 147 -7.00 1.67 9.43
CA ILE A 147 -6.98 0.61 10.46
C ILE A 147 -6.35 -0.65 9.88
N ASN A 148 -6.77 -1.08 8.69
CA ASN A 148 -6.27 -2.29 8.04
C ASN A 148 -4.77 -2.20 7.77
N ILE A 149 -4.29 -1.06 7.24
CA ILE A 149 -2.86 -0.88 6.97
C ILE A 149 -2.04 -0.80 8.27
N ALA A 150 -2.59 -0.23 9.35
CA ALA A 150 -1.94 -0.23 10.65
C ALA A 150 -1.77 -1.66 11.20
N HIS A 151 -2.77 -2.52 11.03
CA HIS A 151 -2.65 -3.95 11.39
C HIS A 151 -1.67 -4.70 10.49
N GLU A 152 -1.81 -4.55 9.17
CA GLU A 152 -0.95 -5.17 8.16
C GLU A 152 0.54 -4.91 8.43
N LEU A 153 0.84 -3.71 8.93
CA LEU A 153 2.21 -3.24 9.15
C LEU A 153 2.65 -3.23 10.61
N GLN A 154 1.81 -3.72 11.53
CA GLN A 154 2.06 -3.77 12.99
C GLN A 154 2.36 -2.38 13.59
N LEU A 155 1.61 -1.37 13.17
CA LEU A 155 1.70 0.01 13.70
C LEU A 155 0.80 0.16 14.94
N GLU A 156 0.99 -0.68 15.95
CA GLU A 156 0.09 -0.78 17.11
C GLU A 156 -0.12 0.56 17.82
N THR A 157 0.92 1.40 17.83
CA THR A 157 0.89 2.70 18.50
C THR A 157 -0.17 3.64 17.96
N VAL A 158 -0.61 3.53 16.70
CA VAL A 158 -1.60 4.46 16.12
C VAL A 158 -3.03 3.94 16.21
N LEU A 159 -3.21 2.65 16.54
CA LEU A 159 -4.52 1.99 16.56
C LEU A 159 -5.52 2.63 17.54
N PRO A 160 -5.15 3.03 18.78
CA PRO A 160 -6.10 3.63 19.70
C PRO A 160 -6.77 4.90 19.14
N ALA A 161 -5.98 5.82 18.58
CA ALA A 161 -6.50 7.04 17.96
C ALA A 161 -7.33 6.74 16.70
N LEU A 162 -6.93 5.77 15.87
CA LEU A 162 -7.70 5.33 14.71
C LEU A 162 -9.07 4.76 15.09
N TYR A 163 -9.13 3.92 16.12
CA TYR A 163 -10.39 3.35 16.60
C TYR A 163 -11.30 4.40 17.21
N LEU A 164 -10.74 5.33 18.00
CA LEU A 164 -11.52 6.44 18.54
C LEU A 164 -12.10 7.30 17.39
N ALA A 165 -11.31 7.60 16.35
CA ALA A 165 -11.78 8.33 15.18
C ALA A 165 -12.91 7.64 14.44
N CYS A 166 -12.85 6.30 14.34
CA CYS A 166 -13.92 5.50 13.79
C CYS A 166 -15.19 5.65 14.65
N VAL A 167 -15.10 5.42 15.96
CA VAL A 167 -16.25 5.51 16.88
C VAL A 167 -16.85 6.91 16.95
N SER A 168 -16.03 7.96 16.91
CA SER A 168 -16.53 9.34 16.92
C SER A 168 -17.19 9.76 15.59
N GLY A 169 -16.84 9.11 14.47
CA GLY A 169 -17.44 9.36 13.16
C GLY A 169 -18.73 8.61 12.90
N TYR A 170 -18.94 7.46 13.57
CA TYR A 170 -20.16 6.67 13.51
C TYR A 170 -20.96 6.88 14.79
N THR A 171 -22.14 7.50 14.71
CA THR A 171 -23.11 7.46 15.82
C THR A 171 -23.23 6.01 16.30
N PHE A 172 -22.99 5.80 17.60
CA PHE A 172 -22.74 4.57 18.37
C PHE A 172 -23.49 3.27 17.96
N VAL A 173 -24.56 3.36 17.17
CA VAL A 173 -25.48 2.27 16.81
C VAL A 173 -24.92 1.29 15.74
N ARG A 174 -23.90 1.66 14.97
CA ARG A 174 -23.44 0.82 13.82
C ARG A 174 -22.27 -0.14 14.08
N ILE A 175 -21.45 0.11 15.10
CA ILE A 175 -20.24 -0.70 15.36
C ILE A 175 -20.58 -2.14 15.78
N ILE A 176 -21.72 -2.33 16.44
CA ILE A 176 -22.19 -3.68 16.82
C ILE A 176 -22.54 -4.53 15.58
N PHE A 177 -22.86 -3.92 14.44
CA PHE A 177 -23.27 -4.64 13.22
C PHE A 177 -22.19 -4.77 12.14
N SER A 178 -21.10 -4.01 12.20
CA SER A 178 -20.05 -4.03 11.17
C SER A 178 -18.79 -4.77 11.60
N LYS A 179 -18.85 -6.11 11.72
CA LYS A 179 -17.76 -7.13 11.57
C LYS A 179 -16.32 -6.86 12.11
N LEU A 180 -16.04 -5.76 12.82
CA LEU A 180 -14.68 -5.32 13.19
C LEU A 180 -14.17 -5.94 14.50
N ILE A 181 -15.04 -6.61 15.28
CA ILE A 181 -14.62 -7.24 16.55
C ILE A 181 -14.34 -8.76 16.41
N VAL A 182 -14.81 -9.44 15.36
CA VAL A 182 -14.78 -10.92 15.34
C VAL A 182 -13.49 -11.51 14.74
N ARG A 183 -12.70 -10.77 13.95
CA ARG A 183 -11.50 -11.33 13.31
C ARG A 183 -10.21 -11.29 14.16
N GLY A 184 -10.23 -10.62 15.31
CA GLY A 184 -9.07 -10.51 16.20
C GLY A 184 -8.91 -11.63 17.24
N LEU A 185 -9.84 -12.59 17.32
CA LEU A 185 -9.84 -13.60 18.41
C LEU A 185 -9.93 -15.06 17.98
N THR A 186 -9.81 -15.41 16.68
CA THR A 186 -9.98 -16.81 16.24
C THR A 186 -8.76 -17.49 15.62
N ASN A 187 -7.55 -16.90 15.64
CA ASN A 187 -6.34 -17.60 15.19
C ASN A 187 -5.31 -17.76 16.32
N PHE A 188 -5.70 -18.43 17.39
CA PHE A 188 -4.79 -19.12 18.32
C PHE A 188 -5.36 -20.51 18.59
N HIS A 189 -5.20 -21.40 17.62
CA HIS A 189 -5.06 -22.87 17.73
C HIS A 189 -5.31 -23.47 16.35
N GLN A 190 -4.74 -24.66 16.10
CA GLN A 190 -4.61 -25.38 14.81
C GLN A 190 -3.41 -24.85 14.01
N GLY A 191 -2.25 -25.50 13.89
CA GLY A 191 -1.85 -26.88 14.15
C GLY A 191 -0.74 -27.21 13.13
N TRP A 192 0.50 -27.32 13.58
CA TRP A 192 1.67 -27.68 12.76
C TRP A 192 1.46 -29.04 12.05
N PRO A 193 1.83 -29.21 10.77
CA PRO A 193 1.80 -30.53 10.14
C PRO A 193 2.93 -31.40 10.68
N ARG A 194 2.59 -32.50 11.35
CA ARG A 194 3.53 -33.56 11.74
C ARG A 194 4.10 -34.26 10.50
N ARG A 195 5.42 -34.45 10.49
CA ARG A 195 6.16 -35.27 9.51
C ARG A 195 5.57 -36.68 9.43
N ARG A 196 5.24 -37.15 8.23
CA ARG A 196 4.98 -38.57 7.96
C ARG A 196 6.29 -39.33 8.00
N SER A 197 6.47 -40.24 8.95
CA SER A 197 7.48 -41.31 8.84
C SER A 197 6.86 -42.47 8.06
N SER A 198 7.41 -42.75 6.89
CA SER A 198 7.20 -44.00 6.17
C SER A 198 7.82 -45.16 6.95
N ARG A 199 7.01 -46.11 7.44
CA ARG A 199 7.46 -47.47 7.79
C ARG A 199 6.89 -48.43 6.75
N ASN A 200 7.78 -49.19 6.13
CA ASN A 200 7.48 -50.39 5.35
C ASN A 200 8.48 -51.47 5.76
N ARG A 201 8.00 -52.73 5.79
CA ARG A 201 8.66 -54.02 6.15
C ARG A 201 8.65 -54.34 7.66
N LEU A 202 8.20 -55.51 8.12
CA LEU A 202 7.92 -56.82 7.50
C LEU A 202 6.52 -57.32 7.86
#